data_AF-X1SMF3-F1
#
_entry.id   AF-X1SMF3-F1
#
_cell.length_a   1.000
_cell.length_b   1.000
_cell.length_c   1.000
_cell.angle_alpha   90.00
_cell.angle_beta   90.00
_cell.angle_gamma   90.00
#
_symmetry.space_group_name_H-M   'P 1'
#
loop_
_entity.id
_entity.type
_entity.pdbx_description
1 polymer ?
#
loop_
_entity_poly.entity_id
_entity_poly.type
_entity_poly.pdbx_seq_one_letter_code
_entity_poly.pdbx_strand_id
1 'polypeptide(L)'
;MDNDFLYIIGPGTTTRAIMQRLGLSYTLLGVDAVYKKEVIGLDLGESELLKLINKEKAKLIITPIGGQGYIFGRGNQQLSPQVIRKVKRDNIIIIATYNKIVSLKGSPLLVDTGDLSLDRELNGYMQIVTNYHERTAYRVKF
;
A
#
# COMPACT_ATOMS: atom_id res chain seq x y z
N MET A 1 -10.95 -2.05 -9.87
CA MET A 1 -10.99 -0.74 -9.18
C MET A 1 -12.39 -0.21 -9.30
N ASP A 2 -13.01 0.07 -8.17
CA ASP A 2 -14.30 0.77 -8.05
C ASP A 2 -14.16 2.26 -8.43
N ASN A 3 -15.19 2.85 -9.01
CA ASN A 3 -15.19 4.26 -9.40
C ASN A 3 -15.42 5.22 -8.21
N ASP A 4 -15.86 4.70 -7.06
CA ASP A 4 -16.15 5.49 -5.84
C ASP A 4 -14.92 5.69 -4.93
N PHE A 5 -13.77 5.13 -5.31
CA PHE A 5 -12.56 5.17 -4.50
C PHE A 5 -11.39 5.80 -5.25
N LEU A 6 -10.66 6.66 -4.55
CA LEU A 6 -9.30 7.03 -4.86
C LEU A 6 -8.37 5.87 -4.49
N TYR A 7 -7.55 5.41 -5.43
CA TYR A 7 -6.53 4.40 -5.19
C TYR A 7 -5.17 5.07 -5.13
N ILE A 8 -4.57 5.04 -3.95
CA ILE A 8 -3.17 5.39 -3.76
C ILE A 8 -2.33 4.15 -4.04
N ILE A 9 -1.41 4.25 -4.99
CA ILE A 9 -0.58 3.15 -5.46
C ILE A 9 0.81 3.35 -4.90
N GLY A 10 1.19 2.53 -3.92
CA GLY A 10 2.52 2.59 -3.32
C GLY A 10 3.62 2.05 -4.25
N PRO A 11 4.88 2.29 -3.89
CA PRO A 11 6.02 1.91 -4.69
C PRO A 11 6.18 0.39 -4.77
N GLY A 12 6.71 -0.09 -5.89
CA GLY A 12 7.16 -1.47 -6.04
C GLY A 12 6.84 -2.10 -7.39
N THR A 13 7.58 -3.14 -7.74
CA THR A 13 7.39 -3.85 -9.02
C THR A 13 6.02 -4.55 -9.09
N THR A 14 5.49 -5.00 -7.95
CA THR A 14 4.18 -5.67 -7.90
C THR A 14 3.03 -4.70 -8.13
N THR A 15 3.08 -3.50 -7.55
CA THR A 15 2.05 -2.46 -7.79
C THR A 15 2.12 -1.93 -9.22
N ARG A 16 3.32 -1.80 -9.78
CA ARG A 16 3.49 -1.43 -11.20
C ARG A 16 2.94 -2.44 -12.18
N ALA A 17 3.07 -3.74 -11.89
CA ALA A 17 2.46 -4.77 -12.73
C ALA A 17 0.93 -4.61 -12.82
N ILE A 18 0.27 -4.09 -11.76
CA ILE A 18 -1.15 -3.72 -11.81
C ILE A 18 -1.36 -2.55 -12.76
N MET A 19 -0.59 -1.46 -12.59
CA MET A 19 -0.71 -0.26 -13.43
C MET A 19 -0.50 -0.56 -14.92
N GLN A 20 0.53 -1.36 -15.25
CA GLN A 20 0.82 -1.81 -16.62
C GLN A 20 -0.35 -2.58 -17.22
N ARG A 21 -0.95 -3.50 -16.46
CA ARG A 21 -2.12 -4.27 -16.92
C ARG A 21 -3.35 -3.40 -17.15
N LEU A 22 -3.45 -2.28 -16.43
CA LEU A 22 -4.51 -1.28 -16.62
C LEU A 22 -4.19 -0.29 -17.74
N GLY A 23 -3.00 -0.35 -18.35
CA GLY A 23 -2.56 0.61 -19.36
C GLY A 23 -2.28 2.01 -18.79
N LEU A 24 -1.98 2.11 -17.49
CA LEU A 24 -1.79 3.38 -16.79
C LEU A 24 -0.31 3.69 -16.58
N SER A 25 0.02 4.98 -16.66
CA SER A 25 1.35 5.51 -16.28
C SER A 25 1.64 5.24 -14.81
N TYR A 26 2.91 5.03 -14.47
CA TYR A 26 3.31 4.67 -13.11
C TYR A 26 4.72 5.15 -12.78
N THR A 27 5.00 5.25 -11.48
CA THR A 27 6.33 5.55 -10.94
C THR A 27 7.00 4.32 -10.34
N LEU A 28 8.29 4.22 -10.63
CA LEU A 28 9.35 3.53 -9.89
C LEU A 28 9.09 3.38 -8.38
N LEU A 29 9.65 4.36 -7.70
CA LEU A 29 9.84 4.44 -6.26
C LEU A 29 8.87 5.43 -5.60
N GLY A 30 7.99 6.05 -6.39
CA GLY A 30 7.02 7.04 -5.95
C GLY A 30 5.67 6.44 -5.57
N VAL A 31 4.78 7.34 -5.15
CA VAL A 31 3.38 7.04 -4.82
C VAL A 31 2.47 7.73 -5.85
N ASP A 32 1.69 6.95 -6.57
CA ASP A 32 0.78 7.47 -7.60
C ASP A 32 -0.68 7.48 -7.11
N ALA A 33 -1.54 8.25 -7.77
CA ALA A 33 -2.97 8.31 -7.48
C ALA A 33 -3.82 7.99 -8.72
N VAL A 34 -4.76 7.06 -8.55
CA VAL A 34 -5.70 6.64 -9.59
C VAL A 34 -7.13 6.85 -9.12
N TYR A 35 -7.96 7.48 -9.93
CA TYR A 35 -9.38 7.66 -9.68
C TYR A 35 -10.16 7.43 -10.97
N LYS A 36 -11.27 6.69 -10.90
CA LYS A 36 -12.09 6.33 -12.08
C LYS A 36 -11.27 5.74 -13.24
N LYS A 37 -10.26 4.92 -12.90
CA LYS A 37 -9.31 4.29 -13.84
C LYS A 37 -8.42 5.28 -14.62
N GLU A 38 -8.29 6.50 -14.15
CA GLU A 38 -7.37 7.49 -14.70
C GLU A 38 -6.31 7.85 -13.67
N VAL A 39 -5.09 8.10 -14.13
CA VAL A 39 -4.03 8.62 -13.28
C VAL A 39 -4.29 10.10 -13.05
N ILE A 40 -4.52 10.48 -11.80
CA ILE A 40 -4.75 11.88 -11.41
C ILE A 40 -3.52 12.51 -10.75
N GLY A 41 -2.45 11.73 -10.55
CA GLY A 41 -1.18 12.19 -10.04
C GLY A 41 -0.12 11.09 -10.05
N LEU A 42 1.12 11.46 -10.35
CA LEU A 42 2.29 10.59 -10.34
C LEU A 42 3.32 11.14 -9.35
N ASP A 43 4.02 10.24 -8.68
CA ASP A 43 5.11 10.56 -7.73
C ASP A 43 4.75 11.64 -6.70
N LEU A 44 3.58 11.51 -6.09
CA LEU A 44 2.98 12.50 -5.22
C LEU A 44 3.66 12.56 -3.86
N GLY A 45 3.88 13.77 -3.37
CA GLY A 45 4.29 14.03 -1.98
C GLY A 45 3.15 13.86 -0.97
N GLU A 46 3.50 13.85 0.32
CA GLU A 46 2.53 13.75 1.43
C GLU A 46 1.40 14.79 1.33
N SER A 47 1.75 16.07 1.12
CA SER A 47 0.77 17.16 1.08
C SER A 47 -0.23 17.01 -0.07
N GLU A 48 0.20 16.46 -1.20
CA GLU A 48 -0.66 16.23 -2.36
C GLU A 48 -1.59 15.04 -2.11
N LEU A 49 -1.06 13.95 -1.55
CA LEU A 49 -1.84 12.78 -1.13
C LEU A 49 -2.93 13.18 -0.13
N LEU A 50 -2.60 13.95 0.91
CA LEU A 50 -3.57 14.42 1.90
C LEU A 50 -4.68 15.29 1.28
N LYS A 51 -4.35 16.16 0.31
CA LYS A 51 -5.35 16.97 -0.41
C LYS A 51 -6.33 16.10 -1.20
N LEU A 52 -5.85 15.03 -1.82
CA LEU A 52 -6.69 14.10 -2.58
C LEU A 52 -7.56 13.24 -1.65
N ILE A 53 -6.95 12.64 -0.62
CA ILE A 53 -7.63 11.75 0.33
C ILE A 53 -8.70 12.49 1.16
N ASN A 54 -8.56 13.79 1.41
CA ASN A 54 -9.58 14.56 2.12
C ASN A 54 -10.87 14.78 1.30
N LYS A 55 -10.83 14.62 -0.03
CA LYS A 55 -11.99 14.83 -0.91
C LYS A 55 -12.75 13.55 -1.20
N GLU A 56 -12.05 12.41 -1.20
CA GLU A 56 -12.58 11.13 -1.69
C GLU A 56 -12.34 10.00 -0.68
N LYS A 57 -13.15 8.94 -0.73
CA LYS A 57 -12.81 7.70 -0.03
C LYS A 57 -11.55 7.10 -0.65
N ALA A 58 -10.56 6.77 0.16
CA ALA A 58 -9.27 6.29 -0.34
C ALA A 58 -9.01 4.83 0.03
N LYS A 59 -8.35 4.11 -0.88
CA LYS A 59 -7.72 2.81 -0.67
C LYS A 59 -6.24 2.92 -0.97
N LEU A 60 -5.41 2.23 -0.19
CA LEU A 60 -3.96 2.18 -0.40
C LEU A 60 -3.57 0.79 -0.87
N ILE A 61 -2.94 0.69 -2.03
CA ILE A 61 -2.40 -0.57 -2.55
C ILE A 61 -0.89 -0.55 -2.38
N ILE A 62 -0.35 -1.45 -1.59
CA ILE A 62 1.09 -1.55 -1.29
C ILE A 62 1.56 -2.99 -1.43
N THR A 63 2.88 -3.17 -1.56
CA THR A 63 3.51 -4.49 -1.61
C THR A 63 4.66 -4.55 -0.61
N PRO A 64 4.90 -5.69 0.05
CA PRO A 64 6.06 -5.81 0.93
C PRO A 64 7.36 -5.71 0.15
N ILE A 65 8.36 -5.15 0.82
CA ILE A 65 9.77 -5.20 0.42
C ILE A 65 10.22 -6.66 0.53
N GLY A 66 10.62 -7.25 -0.61
CA GLY A 66 10.97 -8.67 -0.69
C GLY A 66 12.12 -9.04 0.25
N GLY A 67 12.04 -10.23 0.86
CA GLY A 67 13.05 -10.76 1.79
C GLY A 67 13.05 -10.13 3.18
N GLN A 68 12.59 -8.89 3.35
CA GLN A 68 12.57 -8.20 4.66
C GLN A 68 11.16 -8.15 5.29
N GLY A 69 10.10 -8.08 4.47
CA GLY A 69 8.72 -8.11 4.96
C GLY A 69 8.14 -6.76 5.36
N TYR A 70 8.89 -5.66 5.26
CA TYR A 70 8.34 -4.32 5.53
C TYR A 70 7.27 -3.93 4.52
N ILE A 71 6.10 -3.52 5.01
CA ILE A 71 5.04 -2.89 4.22
C ILE A 71 4.99 -1.37 4.43
N PHE A 72 5.44 -0.92 5.61
CA PHE A 72 5.69 0.48 5.93
C PHE A 72 7.05 0.58 6.61
N GLY A 73 7.87 1.55 6.20
CA GLY A 73 9.18 1.80 6.77
C GLY A 73 9.54 3.27 6.68
N ARG A 74 10.52 3.71 7.48
CA ARG A 74 10.89 5.13 7.65
C ARG A 74 11.31 5.88 6.38
N GLY A 75 11.71 5.18 5.33
CA GLY A 75 12.21 5.77 4.09
C GLY A 75 11.12 6.29 3.14
N ASN A 76 9.85 5.93 3.35
CA ASN A 76 8.76 6.33 2.46
C ASN A 76 7.92 7.46 3.07
N GLN A 77 8.50 8.66 3.09
CA GLN A 77 7.88 9.84 3.71
C GLN A 77 6.55 10.25 3.05
N GLN A 78 6.31 9.87 1.79
CA GLN A 78 5.03 10.11 1.09
C GLN A 78 3.87 9.41 1.81
N LEU A 79 4.09 8.20 2.35
CA LEU A 79 3.11 7.44 3.13
C LEU A 79 3.30 7.72 4.63
N SER A 80 3.15 8.98 5.03
CA SER A 80 3.27 9.41 6.42
C SER A 80 2.21 8.78 7.33
N PRO A 81 2.39 8.81 8.67
CA PRO A 81 1.36 8.38 9.60
C PRO A 81 -0.01 9.06 9.39
N GLN A 82 -0.01 10.33 9.00
CA GLN A 82 -1.25 11.07 8.72
C GLN A 82 -1.97 10.52 7.49
N VAL A 83 -1.23 10.24 6.42
CA VAL A 83 -1.77 9.63 5.19
C VAL A 83 -2.36 8.25 5.50
N ILE A 84 -1.62 7.39 6.20
CA ILE A 84 -2.05 6.03 6.54
C ILE A 84 -3.33 6.05 7.38
N ARG A 85 -3.39 6.90 8.43
CA ARG A 85 -4.59 7.05 9.27
C ARG A 85 -5.80 7.53 8.48
N LYS A 86 -5.62 8.46 7.55
CA LYS A 86 -6.69 8.98 6.68
C LYS A 86 -7.24 7.90 5.74
N VAL A 87 -6.38 7.04 5.20
CA VAL A 87 -6.82 5.87 4.41
C VAL A 87 -7.60 4.88 5.28
N LYS A 88 -7.18 4.68 6.53
CA LYS A 88 -7.68 3.68 7.50
C LYS A 88 -7.17 2.27 7.19
N ARG A 89 -6.90 1.51 8.24
CA ARG A 89 -6.36 0.14 8.19
C ARG A 89 -7.13 -0.79 7.24
N ASP A 90 -8.46 -0.76 7.30
CA ASP A 90 -9.32 -1.67 6.52
C ASP A 90 -9.31 -1.39 5.01
N ASN A 91 -8.82 -0.20 4.60
CA ASN A 91 -8.69 0.19 3.21
C ASN A 91 -7.26 -0.01 2.67
N ILE A 92 -6.36 -0.61 3.47
CA ILE A 92 -5.02 -0.98 3.03
C ILE A 92 -5.09 -2.37 2.40
N ILE A 93 -4.74 -2.44 1.12
CA ILE A 93 -4.70 -3.65 0.31
C ILE A 93 -3.24 -4.00 0.09
N ILE A 94 -2.79 -5.07 0.76
CA ILE A 94 -1.43 -5.58 0.60
C ILE A 94 -1.47 -6.60 -0.55
N ILE A 95 -0.64 -6.38 -1.57
CA ILE A 95 -0.47 -7.31 -2.69
C ILE A 95 0.93 -7.91 -2.66
N ALA A 96 1.05 -9.19 -2.93
CA ALA A 96 2.34 -9.85 -3.02
C ALA A 96 2.28 -11.03 -3.98
N THR A 97 3.40 -11.34 -4.64
CA THR A 97 3.51 -12.63 -5.32
C THR A 97 3.66 -13.73 -4.29
N TYR A 98 3.26 -14.95 -4.65
CA TYR A 98 3.48 -16.13 -3.80
C TYR A 98 4.94 -16.25 -3.33
N ASN A 99 5.90 -16.05 -4.25
CA ASN A 99 7.33 -16.10 -3.94
C ASN A 99 7.76 -15.07 -2.88
N LYS A 100 7.19 -13.85 -2.89
CA LYS A 100 7.48 -12.85 -1.85
C LYS A 100 7.02 -13.34 -0.48
N ILE A 101 5.85 -13.95 -0.39
CA ILE A 101 5.32 -14.47 0.88
C ILE A 101 6.13 -15.67 1.37
N VAL A 102 6.45 -16.62 0.49
CA VAL A 102 7.29 -17.78 0.85
C VAL A 102 8.68 -17.34 1.31
N SER A 103 9.25 -16.29 0.69
CA SER A 103 10.58 -15.78 1.05
C SER A 103 10.66 -15.25 2.50
N LEU A 104 9.52 -14.93 3.13
CA LEU A 104 9.48 -14.51 4.53
C LEU A 104 9.70 -15.68 5.50
N LYS A 105 9.62 -16.94 5.04
CA LYS A 105 9.82 -18.15 5.87
C LYS A 105 8.96 -18.15 7.15
N GLY A 106 7.73 -17.66 7.06
CA GLY A 106 6.79 -17.53 8.18
C GLY A 106 7.02 -16.31 9.09
N SER A 107 8.01 -15.47 8.79
CA SER A 107 8.20 -14.18 9.46
C SER A 107 7.01 -13.25 9.20
N PRO A 108 6.62 -12.42 10.17
CA PRO A 108 5.52 -11.47 9.96
C PRO A 108 5.91 -10.40 8.94
N LEU A 109 4.90 -9.72 8.39
CA LEU A 109 5.11 -8.41 7.79
C LEU A 109 5.47 -7.40 8.88
N LEU A 110 6.31 -6.44 8.51
CA LEU A 110 6.85 -5.43 9.43
C LEU A 110 6.30 -4.04 9.10
N VAL A 111 6.01 -3.27 10.14
CA VAL A 111 5.65 -1.86 10.03
C VAL A 111 6.54 -1.04 10.95
N ASP A 112 7.11 0.03 10.42
CA ASP A 112 7.79 1.08 11.18
C ASP A 112 7.43 2.41 10.52
N THR A 113 6.31 3.00 10.95
CA THR A 113 5.82 4.28 10.42
C THR A 113 6.50 5.47 11.08
N GLY A 114 7.35 5.26 12.09
CA GLY A 114 7.87 6.31 12.96
C GLY A 114 6.84 6.89 13.94
N ASP A 115 5.65 6.29 14.04
CA ASP A 115 4.60 6.63 15.01
C ASP A 115 4.16 5.36 15.71
N LEU A 116 4.60 5.19 16.96
CA LEU A 116 4.35 3.98 17.75
C LEU A 116 2.86 3.71 18.00
N SER A 117 2.01 4.75 18.01
CA SER A 117 0.56 4.55 18.13
C SER A 117 0.00 3.93 16.86
N LEU A 118 0.42 4.44 15.69
CA LEU A 118 -0.01 3.89 14.40
C LEU A 118 0.53 2.48 14.20
N ASP A 119 1.78 2.24 14.55
CA ASP A 119 2.40 0.92 14.51
C ASP A 119 1.59 -0.11 15.33
N ARG A 120 1.16 0.27 16.54
CA ARG A 120 0.23 -0.52 17.37
C ARG A 120 -1.13 -0.73 16.69
N GLU A 121 -1.67 0.30 16.08
CA GLU A 121 -2.94 0.24 15.34
C GLU A 121 -2.88 -0.66 14.11
N LEU A 122 -1.69 -0.90 13.54
CA LEU A 122 -1.47 -1.78 12.37
C LEU A 122 -1.10 -3.23 12.77
N ASN A 123 -0.69 -3.46 14.01
CA ASN A 123 -0.32 -4.78 14.55
C ASN A 123 -1.45 -5.82 14.46
N GLY A 124 -1.10 -7.11 14.35
CA GLY A 124 -2.07 -8.20 14.37
C GLY A 124 -2.13 -8.94 13.04
N TYR A 125 -3.31 -9.01 12.41
CA TYR A 125 -3.47 -9.66 11.11
C TYR A 125 -4.03 -8.68 10.08
N MET A 126 -3.53 -8.77 8.86
CA MET A 126 -4.03 -8.03 7.70
C MET A 126 -4.18 -8.98 6.52
N GLN A 127 -5.08 -8.64 5.59
CA GLN A 127 -5.32 -9.44 4.40
C GLN A 127 -4.26 -9.14 3.34
N ILE A 128 -3.63 -10.19 2.82
CA ILE A 128 -2.75 -10.12 1.66
C ILE A 128 -3.46 -10.77 0.48
N VAL A 129 -3.46 -10.06 -0.67
CA VAL A 129 -3.89 -10.60 -1.95
C VAL A 129 -2.68 -11.23 -2.66
N THR A 130 -2.72 -12.54 -2.83
CA THR A 130 -1.64 -13.31 -3.52
C THR A 130 -1.99 -13.70 -4.94
N ASN A 131 -3.28 -13.78 -5.26
CA ASN A 131 -3.81 -14.08 -6.58
C ASN A 131 -5.20 -13.44 -6.76
N TYR A 132 -5.77 -13.47 -7.96
CA TYR A 132 -7.02 -12.78 -8.32
C TYR A 132 -8.20 -13.09 -7.38
N HIS A 133 -8.24 -14.28 -6.77
CA HIS A 133 -9.26 -14.69 -5.81
C HIS A 133 -8.70 -15.20 -4.47
N GLU A 134 -7.40 -15.06 -4.23
CA GLU A 134 -6.78 -15.56 -3.01
C GLU A 134 -6.43 -14.42 -2.08
N ARG A 135 -7.08 -14.46 -0.90
CA ARG A 135 -6.76 -13.58 0.22
C ARG A 135 -6.36 -14.43 1.41
N THR A 136 -5.21 -14.11 2.00
CA THR A 136 -4.69 -14.81 3.15
C THR A 136 -4.48 -13.82 4.28
N ALA A 137 -5.00 -14.14 5.46
CA ALA A 137 -4.68 -13.41 6.67
C ALA A 137 -3.21 -13.66 7.02
N TYR A 138 -2.43 -12.59 7.16
CA TYR A 138 -1.01 -12.69 7.47
C TYR A 138 -0.65 -11.80 8.65
N ARG A 139 0.29 -12.27 9.47
CA ARG A 139 0.68 -11.59 10.70
C ARG A 139 1.48 -10.32 10.37
N VAL A 140 1.15 -9.22 11.03
CA VAL A 140 1.83 -7.93 11.01
C VAL A 140 2.38 -7.66 12.41
N LYS A 141 3.62 -7.15 12.49
CA LYS A 141 4.28 -6.71 13.72
C LYS A 141 5.02 -5.39 13.48
N PHE A 142 5.30 -4.69 14.56
CA PHE A 142 6.11 -3.47 14.61
C PHE A 142 7.21 -3.62 15.67
#